data_AF-A0A7S3GRS9-F1
#
_entry.id   AF-A0A7S3GRS9-F1
#
_cell.length_a   1.000
_cell.length_b   1.000
_cell.length_c   1.000
_cell.angle_alpha   90.00
_cell.angle_beta   90.00
_cell.angle_gamma   90.00
#
_symmetry.space_group_name_H-M   'P 1'
#
loop_
_entity.id
_entity.type
_entity.pdbx_description
1 polymer ?
#
loop_
_entity_poly.entity_id
_entity_poly.type
_entity_poly.pdbx_seq_one_letter_code
_entity_poly.pdbx_strand_id
1 'polypeptide(L)'
;SHRGDNPKAEMVYNVMAKDRLGNIKHKLRPVATLHQRGFRRYRDRQFAEALELFREVNTMMKVLMAVEEDPPAVLMIKRCEAYLANPPPLHWDGVWDEK
;
A
#
# COMPACT_ATOMS: atom_id res chain seq x y z
N SER A 1 49.75 15.97 -14.41
CA SER A 1 48.28 16.05 -14.31
C SER A 1 47.74 14.82 -13.61
N HIS A 2 47.52 14.87 -12.30
CA HIS A 2 46.94 13.75 -11.55
C HIS A 2 45.44 14.00 -11.40
N ARG A 3 44.63 13.29 -12.19
CA ARG A 3 43.18 13.24 -12.05
C ARG A 3 42.87 12.50 -10.74
N GLY A 4 42.31 13.24 -9.78
CA GLY A 4 41.80 12.66 -8.54
C GLY A 4 40.47 11.97 -8.80
N ASP A 5 40.51 10.69 -9.13
CA ASP A 5 39.37 9.79 -8.97
C ASP A 5 39.15 9.62 -7.46
N ASN A 6 38.05 10.18 -6.93
CA ASN A 6 37.72 10.12 -5.52
C ASN A 6 36.60 9.10 -5.27
N PRO A 7 36.93 7.80 -5.08
CA PRO A 7 35.95 6.73 -4.87
C PRO A 7 35.11 6.88 -3.59
N LYS A 8 35.44 7.84 -2.70
CA LYS A 8 34.64 8.11 -1.50
C LYS A 8 33.27 8.73 -1.82
N ALA A 9 33.15 9.51 -2.89
CA ALA A 9 31.89 10.19 -3.19
C ALA A 9 30.78 9.21 -3.63
N GLU A 10 31.11 8.26 -4.52
CA GLU A 10 30.17 7.24 -4.97
C GLU A 10 29.78 6.27 -3.84
N MET A 11 30.73 5.91 -2.98
CA MET A 11 30.47 5.01 -1.86
C MET A 11 29.53 5.64 -0.81
N VAL A 12 29.73 6.93 -0.51
CA VAL A 12 28.83 7.68 0.39
C VAL A 12 27.42 7.77 -0.20
N TYR A 13 27.27 8.06 -1.50
CA TYR A 13 25.96 8.10 -2.15
C TYR A 13 25.23 6.74 -2.09
N ASN A 14 25.95 5.65 -2.39
CA ASN A 14 25.39 4.30 -2.37
C ASN A 14 24.95 3.85 -0.97
N VAL A 15 25.71 4.21 0.07
CA VAL A 15 25.32 3.93 1.46
C VAL A 15 24.06 4.71 1.84
N MET A 16 24.02 6.01 1.53
CA MET A 16 22.84 6.85 1.81
C MET A 16 21.58 6.37 1.05
N ALA A 17 21.73 5.87 -0.17
CA ALA A 17 20.63 5.28 -0.94
C ALA A 17 20.13 3.96 -0.33
N LYS A 18 21.04 3.07 0.11
CA LYS A 18 20.69 1.81 0.78
C LYS A 18 19.98 2.04 2.11
N ASP A 19 20.45 2.98 2.91
CA ASP A 19 19.83 3.34 4.19
C ASP A 19 18.44 3.93 3.97
N ARG A 20 18.27 4.78 2.96
CA ARG A 20 16.97 5.32 2.55
C ARG A 20 16.00 4.20 2.14
N LEU A 21 16.44 3.26 1.30
CA LEU A 21 15.62 2.12 0.85
C LEU A 21 15.26 1.20 2.02
N GLY A 22 16.20 0.93 2.91
CA GLY A 22 15.97 0.18 4.15
C GLY A 22 14.92 0.85 5.02
N ASN A 23 15.05 2.15 5.25
CA ASN A 23 14.10 2.94 6.04
C ASN A 23 12.69 2.92 5.43
N ILE A 24 12.56 3.11 4.11
CA ILE A 24 11.28 2.99 3.40
C ILE A 24 10.69 1.59 3.60
N LYS A 25 11.49 0.53 3.40
CA LYS A 25 11.03 -0.85 3.59
C LYS A 25 10.52 -1.09 5.02
N HIS A 26 11.19 -0.55 6.04
CA HIS A 26 10.74 -0.65 7.42
C HIS A 26 9.41 0.08 7.64
N LYS A 27 9.25 1.28 7.06
CA LYS A 27 8.01 2.08 7.14
C LYS A 27 6.83 1.47 6.39
N LEU A 28 7.08 0.68 5.34
CA LEU A 28 6.02 0.01 4.58
C LEU A 28 5.53 -1.30 5.21
N ARG A 29 6.25 -1.88 6.19
CA ARG A 29 5.80 -3.12 6.87
C ARG A 29 4.42 -2.98 7.53
N PRO A 30 4.13 -1.91 8.31
CA PRO A 30 2.79 -1.71 8.87
C PRO A 30 1.72 -1.57 7.78
N VAL A 31 2.04 -0.88 6.68
CA VAL A 31 1.12 -0.72 5.54
C VAL A 31 0.77 -2.07 4.91
N ALA A 32 1.77 -2.93 4.70
CA ALA A 32 1.56 -4.27 4.17
C ALA A 32 0.67 -5.12 5.10
N THR A 33 0.88 -5.01 6.42
CA THR A 33 0.03 -5.68 7.42
C THR A 33 -1.42 -5.18 7.38
N LEU A 34 -1.64 -3.86 7.24
CA LEU A 34 -2.97 -3.29 7.09
C LEU A 34 -3.65 -3.76 5.80
N HIS A 35 -2.93 -3.77 4.68
CA HIS A 35 -3.41 -4.32 3.42
C HIS A 35 -3.85 -5.77 3.57
N GLN A 36 -3.01 -6.62 4.16
CA GLN A 36 -3.33 -8.03 4.37
C GLN A 36 -4.59 -8.21 5.24
N ARG A 37 -4.73 -7.41 6.30
CA ARG A 37 -5.94 -7.40 7.14
C ARG A 37 -7.16 -6.95 6.35
N GLY A 38 -7.03 -5.90 5.52
CA GLY A 38 -8.11 -5.40 4.66
C GLY A 38 -8.60 -6.48 3.70
N PHE A 39 -7.69 -7.17 3.03
CA PHE A 39 -8.04 -8.29 2.14
C PHE A 39 -8.70 -9.45 2.87
N ARG A 40 -8.29 -9.77 4.10
CA ARG A 40 -8.95 -10.79 4.90
C ARG A 40 -10.40 -10.39 5.21
N ARG A 41 -10.62 -9.17 5.70
CA ARG A 41 -11.96 -8.64 5.98
C ARG A 41 -12.84 -8.60 4.73
N TYR A 42 -12.27 -8.17 3.60
CA TYR A 42 -12.95 -8.15 2.32
C TYR A 42 -13.43 -9.55 1.91
N ARG A 43 -12.57 -10.56 1.99
CA ARG A 43 -12.92 -11.96 1.68
C ARG A 43 -13.95 -12.54 2.64
N ASP A 44 -13.91 -12.12 3.90
CA ASP A 44 -14.87 -12.51 4.93
C ASP A 44 -16.22 -11.75 4.80
N ARG A 45 -16.41 -10.92 3.75
CA ARG A 45 -17.58 -10.06 3.51
C ARG A 45 -17.80 -8.98 4.58
N GLN A 46 -16.76 -8.67 5.35
CA GLN A 46 -16.74 -7.62 6.36
C GLN A 46 -16.32 -6.30 5.70
N PHE A 47 -17.18 -5.79 4.80
CA PHE A 47 -16.84 -4.67 3.92
C PHE A 47 -16.67 -3.35 4.64
N ALA A 48 -17.37 -3.13 5.77
CA ALA A 48 -17.21 -1.93 6.57
C ALA A 48 -15.82 -1.89 7.22
N GLU A 49 -15.37 -3.00 7.81
CA GLU A 49 -14.06 -3.11 8.41
C GLU A 49 -12.93 -3.11 7.36
N ALA A 50 -13.17 -3.72 6.20
CA ALA A 50 -12.23 -3.69 5.08
C ALA A 50 -12.05 -2.26 4.54
N LEU A 51 -13.14 -1.49 4.40
CA LEU A 51 -13.13 -0.11 3.93
C LEU A 51 -12.22 0.78 4.78
N GLU A 52 -12.38 0.71 6.11
CA GLU A 52 -11.58 1.53 7.03
C GLU A 52 -10.09 1.15 6.97
N LEU A 53 -9.77 -0.15 6.85
CA LEU A 53 -8.39 -0.60 6.68
C LEU A 53 -7.76 -0.10 5.38
N PHE A 54 -8.50 -0.10 4.26
CA PHE A 54 -7.98 0.41 2.99
C PHE A 54 -7.86 1.94 2.96
N ARG A 55 -8.73 2.67 3.67
CA ARG A 55 -8.57 4.14 3.88
C ARG A 55 -7.33 4.47 4.69
N GLU A 56 -7.03 3.69 5.72
CA GLU A 56 -5.81 3.84 6.52
C GLU A 56 -4.57 3.56 5.67
N VAL A 57 -4.58 2.49 4.87
CA VAL A 57 -3.52 2.20 3.89
C VAL A 57 -3.30 3.37 2.93
N ASN A 58 -4.36 3.89 2.30
CA ASN A 58 -4.26 5.00 1.36
C ASN A 58 -3.62 6.22 2.04
N THR A 59 -4.09 6.57 3.25
CA THR A 59 -3.52 7.65 4.06
C THR A 59 -2.04 7.44 4.35
N MET A 60 -1.65 6.25 4.78
CA MET A 60 -0.25 5.94 5.07
C MET A 60 0.62 6.01 3.82
N MET A 61 0.14 5.52 2.67
CA MET A 61 0.88 5.56 1.42
C MET A 61 1.11 7.01 0.95
N LYS A 62 0.10 7.88 1.06
CA LYS A 62 0.25 9.32 0.77
C LYS A 62 1.38 9.94 1.59
N VAL A 63 1.43 9.65 2.89
CA VAL A 63 2.43 10.19 3.81
C VAL A 63 3.83 9.59 3.56
N LEU A 64 3.92 8.27 3.39
CA LEU A 64 5.20 7.56 3.33
C LEU A 64 5.89 7.68 1.98
N MET A 65 5.11 7.77 0.90
CA MET A 65 5.61 7.78 -0.48
C MET A 65 5.43 9.13 -1.16
N ALA A 66 4.83 10.12 -0.49
CA ALA A 66 4.50 11.43 -1.06
C ALA A 66 3.69 11.32 -2.37
N VAL A 67 2.81 10.32 -2.44
CA VAL A 67 1.89 10.12 -3.57
C VAL A 67 0.55 10.77 -3.26
N GLU A 68 -0.20 11.15 -4.29
CA GLU A 68 -1.54 11.70 -4.11
C GLU A 68 -2.53 10.63 -3.62
N GLU A 69 -2.42 9.42 -4.15
CA GLU A 69 -3.25 8.26 -3.79
C GLU A 69 -2.46 6.96 -3.97
N ASP A 70 -2.88 5.91 -3.28
CA ASP A 70 -2.51 4.52 -3.56
C ASP A 70 -3.59 3.87 -4.44
N PRO A 71 -3.37 3.69 -5.76
CA PRO A 71 -4.38 3.17 -6.66
C PRO A 71 -4.96 1.81 -6.24
N PRO A 72 -4.17 0.85 -5.72
CA PRO A 72 -4.70 -0.40 -5.17
C PRO A 72 -5.66 -0.20 -4.01
N ALA A 73 -5.31 0.63 -3.01
CA ALA A 73 -6.19 0.93 -1.89
C ALA A 73 -7.47 1.66 -2.34
N VAL A 74 -7.35 2.65 -3.23
CA VAL A 74 -8.51 3.36 -3.79
C VAL A 74 -9.46 2.43 -4.53
N LEU A 75 -8.93 1.49 -5.32
CA LEU A 75 -9.75 0.47 -5.98
C LEU A 75 -10.51 -0.36 -4.94
N MET A 76 -9.83 -0.84 -3.90
CA MET A 76 -10.47 -1.65 -2.87
C MET A 76 -11.50 -0.88 -2.04
N ILE A 77 -11.27 0.41 -1.77
CA ILE A 77 -12.23 1.32 -1.14
C ILE A 77 -13.53 1.34 -1.95
N LYS A 78 -13.44 1.62 -3.26
CA LYS A 78 -14.60 1.67 -4.17
C LYS A 78 -15.38 0.35 -4.16
N ARG A 79 -14.67 -0.78 -4.18
CA ARG A 79 -15.28 -2.12 -4.13
C ARG A 79 -16.02 -2.35 -2.81
N CYS A 80 -15.43 -1.97 -1.68
CA CYS A 80 -16.08 -2.09 -0.37
C CYS A 80 -17.33 -1.21 -0.30
N GLU A 81 -17.26 0.04 -0.76
CA GLU A 81 -18.39 0.97 -0.79
C GLU A 81 -19.54 0.42 -1.65
N ALA A 82 -19.23 -0.13 -2.81
CA ALA A 82 -20.24 -0.72 -3.68
C ALA A 82 -20.86 -2.00 -3.10
N TYR A 83 -20.09 -2.85 -2.39
CA TYR A 83 -20.67 -4.02 -1.70
C TYR A 83 -21.38 -3.68 -0.39
N LEU A 84 -21.11 -2.53 0.22
CA LEU A 84 -21.93 -2.01 1.32
C LEU A 84 -23.29 -1.53 0.81
N ALA A 85 -23.33 -0.89 -0.37
CA ALA A 85 -24.57 -0.46 -1.00
C ALA A 85 -25.37 -1.64 -1.58
N ASN A 86 -24.68 -2.55 -2.28
CA ASN A 86 -25.25 -3.72 -2.94
C ASN A 86 -24.47 -4.97 -2.55
N PRO A 87 -24.86 -5.66 -1.47
CA PRO A 87 -24.17 -6.85 -0.99
C PRO A 87 -23.99 -7.91 -2.09
N PRO A 88 -22.83 -8.59 -2.13
CA PRO A 88 -22.60 -9.60 -3.14
C PRO A 88 -23.50 -10.83 -2.92
N PRO A 89 -23.68 -11.69 -3.94
CA PRO A 89 -24.45 -12.91 -3.81
C PRO A 89 -23.96 -13.84 -2.68
N LEU A 90 -24.83 -14.72 -2.19
CA LEU A 90 -24.48 -15.68 -1.14
C LEU A 90 -23.28 -16.58 -1.52
N HIS A 91 -23.15 -16.91 -2.80
CA HIS A 91 -22.07 -17.75 -3.36
C HIS A 91 -20.87 -16.94 -3.88
N TRP A 92 -20.74 -15.68 -3.48
CA TRP A 92 -19.62 -14.85 -3.88
C TRP A 92 -18.27 -15.48 -3.51
N ASP A 93 -17.37 -15.53 -4.49
CA ASP A 93 -16.07 -16.20 -4.44
C ASP A 93 -14.92 -15.25 -4.06
N GLY A 94 -15.22 -13.99 -3.80
CA GLY A 94 -14.24 -12.95 -3.51
C GLY A 94 -13.81 -12.13 -4.73
N VAL A 95 -14.34 -12.43 -5.92
CA VAL A 95 -14.02 -11.70 -7.15
C VAL A 95 -14.96 -10.51 -7.31
N TRP A 96 -14.37 -9.35 -7.61
CA TRP A 96 -15.14 -8.16 -7.92
C TRP A 96 -15.89 -8.34 -9.25
N ASP A 97 -17.20 -8.10 -9.22
CA ASP A 97 -18.07 -8.13 -10.39
C ASP A 97 -18.64 -6.72 -10.55
N GLU A 98 -18.16 -6.00 -11.56
CA GLU A 98 -18.65 -4.66 -11.90
C GLU A 98 -19.99 -4.84 -12.63
N LYS A 99 -21.09 -4.65 -11.91
CA LYS A 99 -22.44 -4.69 -12.47
C LYS A 99 -23.00 -3.29 -12.69
#